data_AF-A0A7L2TMX5-F1
#
_entry.id   AF-A0A7L2TMX5-F1
#
_cell.length_a   1.000
_cell.length_b   1.000
_cell.length_c   1.000
_cell.angle_alpha   90.00
_cell.angle_beta   90.00
_cell.angle_gamma   90.00
#
_symmetry.space_group_name_H-M   'P 1'
#
loop_
_entity.id
_entity.type
_entity.pdbx_description
1 polymer ?
#
loop_
_entity_poly.entity_id
_entity_poly.type
_entity_poly.pdbx_seq_one_letter_code
_entity_poly.pdbx_strand_id
1 'polypeptide(L)'
;VCIHRVRSCSSIRFIKSKYVCVFDKSALKFSHQQRLFRTSAVSCGQIVQFKLSDIGEGITEVTVKEWYIKEGDSVSQFDSICEVQSDKASVTITSRYDGVIRKLHYSIDDIAFVGKPLVDIEIDASKGVAPEEDVVETPPMSHEEHTHQEIKGHKTLATPAVRRLAMENNIKLSEVVGTGKDNRILKEDILNYLAKQTGAILPPSPKAEIVPPLRKTETVPAAPKDKARKIPVPVSRPVAFSGKDKTEPVTGFQKAMVKTMSAALKIPHFGYCDEIDLTQLVQLREELKPLAEIRGVKLSFMPFFIKAASLGLLQYPILNASLDENCQNVTYKASHNIGVAMDTEQGLIVPNVKNVQVCSVFDIAVELNRLQSLGSAGQLGTSDLTGGTFTLSNIGTIGGTYAKPVILPPEVAIGALGKIQILPRFNGKGEVIKAQIMNVSWSADHRIIDGATMARFSNLWKSYLENPASMLLDLK
;
A
#
# COMPACT_ATOMS: atom_id res chain seq x y z
N VAL A 1 -54.62 -19.22 31.80
CA VAL A 1 -54.25 -19.47 33.20
C VAL A 1 -53.28 -20.65 33.26
N CYS A 2 -52.09 -20.43 33.84
CA CYS A 2 -51.00 -21.38 34.26
C CYS A 2 -50.39 -22.32 33.20
N ILE A 3 -49.13 -22.16 32.74
CA ILE A 3 -47.78 -22.32 33.37
C ILE A 3 -47.55 -23.71 33.99
N HIS A 4 -46.63 -24.54 33.43
CA HIS A 4 -45.41 -25.00 34.13
C HIS A 4 -44.45 -25.86 33.29
N ARG A 5 -43.17 -25.56 33.49
CA ARG A 5 -41.94 -26.19 33.02
C ARG A 5 -41.29 -26.83 34.24
N VAL A 6 -40.85 -28.09 34.22
CA VAL A 6 -39.86 -28.62 35.18
C VAL A 6 -38.97 -29.69 34.53
N ARG A 7 -37.66 -29.54 34.77
CA ARG A 7 -36.52 -30.44 34.48
C ARG A 7 -36.41 -31.56 35.53
N SER A 8 -35.75 -32.67 35.19
CA SER A 8 -34.97 -33.43 36.18
C SER A 8 -33.79 -34.16 35.53
N CYS A 9 -32.74 -34.37 36.34
CA CYS A 9 -31.39 -34.80 36.06
C CYS A 9 -31.09 -35.99 36.99
N SER A 10 -30.38 -37.04 36.54
CA SER A 10 -29.59 -37.92 37.45
C SER A 10 -28.76 -38.97 36.72
N SER A 11 -27.50 -39.07 37.16
CA SER A 11 -26.40 -39.99 36.81
C SER A 11 -26.48 -41.34 37.57
N ILE A 12 -25.76 -42.40 37.16
CA ILE A 12 -25.13 -43.46 38.00
C ILE A 12 -24.20 -44.40 37.17
N ARG A 13 -23.06 -44.81 37.75
CA ARG A 13 -22.01 -45.75 37.29
C ARG A 13 -22.06 -47.11 38.03
N PHE A 14 -21.19 -48.06 37.63
CA PHE A 14 -20.58 -49.27 38.30
C PHE A 14 -20.89 -50.60 37.56
N ILE A 15 -20.02 -51.62 37.33
CA ILE A 15 -18.95 -52.35 38.08
C ILE A 15 -18.00 -53.13 37.11
N LYS A 16 -16.77 -53.51 37.56
CA LYS A 16 -15.80 -54.48 36.95
C LYS A 16 -15.94 -55.91 37.52
N SER A 17 -15.51 -56.97 36.79
CA SER A 17 -14.62 -58.04 37.33
C SER A 17 -14.01 -58.97 36.24
N LYS A 18 -12.94 -59.66 36.65
CA LYS A 18 -11.85 -60.43 35.99
C LYS A 18 -12.26 -61.79 35.39
N TYR A 19 -11.43 -62.36 34.50
CA TYR A 19 -10.75 -63.68 34.64
C TYR A 19 -9.53 -63.79 33.69
N VAL A 20 -8.49 -64.48 34.17
CA VAL A 20 -7.20 -64.81 33.52
C VAL A 20 -7.15 -66.33 33.34
N CYS A 21 -6.57 -66.83 32.25
CA CYS A 21 -6.08 -68.23 32.18
C CYS A 21 -4.79 -68.31 31.35
N VAL A 22 -3.78 -68.99 31.90
CA VAL A 22 -2.47 -69.29 31.31
C VAL A 22 -2.34 -70.82 31.29
N PHE A 23 -1.82 -71.41 30.20
CA PHE A 23 -1.21 -72.75 30.20
C PHE A 23 -0.05 -72.84 29.18
N ASP A 24 0.98 -73.59 29.57
CA ASP A 24 2.35 -73.65 29.05
C ASP A 24 2.63 -74.95 28.24
N LYS A 25 3.63 -74.86 27.34
CA LYS A 25 4.55 -75.87 26.74
C LYS A 25 4.11 -77.26 26.21
N SER A 26 4.46 -77.46 24.92
CA SER A 26 5.50 -78.39 24.39
C SER A 26 5.12 -79.48 23.36
N ALA A 27 5.98 -79.55 22.34
CA ALA A 27 6.38 -80.67 21.47
C ALA A 27 5.38 -81.30 20.48
N LEU A 28 5.69 -81.21 19.17
CA LEU A 28 6.04 -82.36 18.30
C LEU A 28 6.30 -81.91 16.85
N LYS A 29 7.42 -82.38 16.28
CA LYS A 29 7.76 -82.28 14.85
C LYS A 29 7.00 -83.36 14.08
N PHE A 30 6.40 -83.01 12.95
CA PHE A 30 6.18 -83.95 11.85
C PHE A 30 6.35 -83.25 10.51
N SER A 31 7.24 -83.81 9.70
CA SER A 31 7.49 -83.46 8.31
C SER A 31 6.46 -84.14 7.41
N HIS A 32 5.73 -83.39 6.58
CA HIS A 32 5.45 -83.84 5.22
C HIS A 32 5.03 -82.69 4.31
N GLN A 33 5.60 -82.68 3.11
CA GLN A 33 5.31 -81.76 2.03
C GLN A 33 3.89 -81.99 1.50
N GLN A 34 3.10 -80.93 1.42
CA GLN A 34 1.95 -80.86 0.51
C GLN A 34 2.06 -79.59 -0.32
N ARG A 35 2.05 -79.78 -1.64
CA ARG A 35 2.06 -78.74 -2.66
C ARG A 35 0.81 -77.86 -2.49
N LEU A 36 1.01 -76.60 -2.14
CA LEU A 36 -0.05 -75.59 -2.17
C LEU A 36 -0.04 -74.89 -3.54
N PHE A 37 -1.21 -74.88 -4.17
CA PHE A 37 -1.50 -74.13 -5.37
C PHE A 37 -1.20 -72.64 -5.14
N ARG A 38 -0.43 -72.03 -6.06
CA ARG A 38 -0.12 -70.61 -6.04
C ARG A 38 -1.36 -69.84 -6.49
N THR A 39 -2.18 -69.40 -5.55
CA THR A 39 -3.19 -68.36 -5.81
C THR A 39 -2.50 -67.00 -5.76
N SER A 40 -2.29 -66.38 -6.93
CA SER A 40 -1.90 -64.97 -7.01
C SER A 40 -3.06 -64.14 -6.47
N ALA A 41 -2.92 -63.57 -5.27
CA ALA A 41 -3.83 -62.54 -4.79
C ALA A 41 -3.54 -61.26 -5.58
N VAL A 42 -4.46 -60.83 -6.44
CA VAL A 42 -4.44 -59.49 -7.03
C VAL A 42 -4.87 -58.54 -5.91
N SER A 43 -3.95 -57.72 -5.42
CA SER A 43 -4.29 -56.58 -4.56
C SER A 43 -5.04 -55.56 -5.42
N CYS A 44 -6.32 -55.35 -5.12
CA CYS A 44 -7.07 -54.24 -5.69
C CYS A 44 -6.63 -52.96 -4.95
N GLY A 45 -5.90 -52.07 -5.61
CA GLY A 45 -5.54 -50.77 -5.05
C GLY A 45 -6.78 -49.89 -4.87
N GLN A 46 -6.70 -48.91 -3.96
CA GLN A 46 -7.80 -47.98 -3.72
C GLN A 46 -7.70 -46.84 -4.73
N ILE A 47 -8.76 -46.64 -5.52
CA ILE A 47 -8.82 -45.53 -6.49
C ILE A 47 -9.26 -44.27 -5.75
N VAL A 48 -8.41 -43.24 -5.75
CA VAL A 48 -8.67 -41.92 -5.18
C VAL A 48 -8.85 -40.91 -6.31
N GLN A 49 -9.94 -40.14 -6.24
CA GLN A 49 -10.24 -39.09 -7.20
C GLN A 49 -9.49 -37.81 -6.82
N PHE A 50 -8.56 -37.37 -7.67
CA PHE A 50 -7.85 -36.11 -7.50
C PHE A 50 -8.69 -34.97 -8.07
N LYS A 51 -9.17 -34.07 -7.21
CA LYS A 51 -10.00 -32.92 -7.60
C LYS A 51 -9.14 -31.71 -7.92
N LEU A 52 -9.59 -30.90 -8.87
CA LEU A 52 -8.94 -29.64 -9.18
C LEU A 52 -9.10 -28.66 -8.00
N SER A 53 -7.97 -28.28 -7.38
CA SER A 53 -7.90 -27.28 -6.32
C SER A 53 -8.18 -25.88 -6.85
N ASP A 54 -8.57 -24.96 -5.95
CA ASP A 54 -8.78 -23.56 -6.29
C ASP A 54 -7.44 -22.89 -6.68
N ILE A 55 -7.45 -22.16 -7.79
CA ILE A 55 -6.28 -21.56 -8.43
C ILE A 55 -6.22 -20.04 -8.15
N GLY A 56 -7.20 -19.48 -7.43
CA GLY A 56 -7.19 -18.10 -6.93
C GLY A 56 -8.58 -17.52 -6.71
N GLU A 57 -8.68 -16.40 -5.97
CA GLU A 57 -9.95 -15.77 -5.56
C GLU A 57 -10.93 -15.56 -6.75
N GLY A 58 -11.91 -16.45 -6.89
CA GLY A 58 -13.07 -16.29 -7.76
C GLY A 58 -12.99 -16.89 -9.18
N ILE A 59 -12.06 -17.82 -9.46
CA ILE A 59 -11.98 -18.50 -10.78
C ILE A 59 -12.76 -19.83 -10.72
N THR A 60 -13.86 -19.95 -11.46
CA THR A 60 -14.73 -21.15 -11.41
C THR A 60 -14.46 -22.17 -12.52
N GLU A 61 -13.84 -21.76 -13.62
CA GLU A 61 -13.56 -22.58 -14.80
C GLU A 61 -12.14 -22.34 -15.32
N VAL A 62 -11.49 -23.40 -15.80
CA VAL A 62 -10.15 -23.35 -16.39
C VAL A 62 -10.05 -24.29 -17.58
N THR A 63 -9.20 -23.94 -18.54
CA THR A 63 -8.97 -24.76 -19.75
C THR A 63 -7.67 -25.54 -19.60
N VAL A 64 -7.69 -26.84 -19.92
CA VAL A 64 -6.48 -27.69 -19.85
C VAL A 64 -5.63 -27.46 -21.11
N LYS A 65 -4.42 -26.95 -20.96
CA LYS A 65 -3.54 -26.58 -22.09
C LYS A 65 -2.61 -27.72 -22.50
N GLU A 66 -2.05 -28.44 -21.54
CA GLU A 66 -1.13 -29.55 -21.81
C GLU A 66 -1.16 -30.59 -20.67
N TRP A 67 -1.05 -31.87 -21.04
CA TRP A 67 -0.88 -32.99 -20.10
C TRP A 67 0.56 -33.50 -20.15
N TYR A 68 1.20 -33.62 -18.98
CA TYR A 68 2.55 -34.17 -18.85
C TYR A 68 2.58 -35.68 -18.58
N ILE A 69 1.40 -36.28 -18.34
CA ILE A 69 1.21 -37.67 -17.96
C ILE A 69 0.22 -38.39 -18.90
N LYS A 70 0.33 -39.72 -19.01
CA LYS A 70 -0.61 -40.56 -19.77
C LYS A 70 -1.28 -41.60 -18.87
N GLU A 71 -2.40 -42.16 -19.33
CA GLU A 71 -3.08 -43.25 -18.63
C GLU A 71 -2.16 -44.47 -18.50
N GLY A 72 -1.96 -44.96 -17.28
CA GLY A 72 -1.05 -46.05 -16.96
C GLY A 72 0.33 -45.63 -16.45
N ASP A 73 0.67 -44.34 -16.47
CA ASP A 73 1.93 -43.85 -15.93
C ASP A 73 1.93 -43.83 -14.39
N SER A 74 3.09 -44.09 -13.80
CA SER A 74 3.32 -43.99 -12.36
C SER A 74 3.75 -42.58 -12.01
N VAL A 75 3.04 -41.93 -11.10
CA VAL A 75 3.33 -40.57 -10.60
C VAL A 75 3.75 -40.61 -9.13
N SER A 76 4.69 -39.74 -8.77
CA SER A 76 5.09 -39.50 -7.39
C SER A 76 4.53 -38.17 -6.89
N GLN A 77 4.55 -37.98 -5.57
CA GLN A 77 4.12 -36.74 -4.93
C GLN A 77 4.93 -35.54 -5.48
N PHE A 78 4.23 -34.45 -5.78
CA PHE A 78 4.73 -33.20 -6.37
C PHE A 78 5.10 -33.26 -7.86
N ASP A 79 4.89 -34.38 -8.56
CA ASP A 79 5.08 -34.43 -10.02
C ASP A 79 4.03 -33.61 -10.76
N SER A 80 4.45 -32.86 -11.78
CA SER A 80 3.57 -32.07 -12.64
C SER A 80 2.66 -32.96 -13.48
N ILE A 81 1.35 -32.80 -13.30
CA ILE A 81 0.31 -33.56 -13.99
C ILE A 81 -0.10 -32.84 -15.29
N CYS A 82 -0.48 -31.57 -15.19
CA CYS A 82 -0.96 -30.79 -16.33
C CYS A 82 -0.77 -29.28 -16.13
N GLU A 83 -0.71 -28.55 -17.24
CA GLU A 83 -0.79 -27.09 -17.27
C GLU A 83 -2.24 -26.66 -17.56
N VAL A 84 -2.82 -25.87 -16.67
CA VAL A 84 -4.16 -25.29 -16.86
C VAL A 84 -4.05 -23.78 -17.04
N GLN A 85 -4.89 -23.22 -17.91
CA GLN A 85 -4.93 -21.80 -18.21
C GLN A 85 -6.28 -21.20 -17.77
N SER A 86 -6.20 -20.12 -17.00
CA SER A 86 -7.32 -19.26 -16.65
C SER A 86 -7.29 -17.97 -17.48
N ASP A 87 -8.28 -17.10 -17.26
CA ASP A 87 -8.35 -15.76 -17.85
C ASP A 87 -7.16 -14.85 -17.49
N LYS A 88 -6.48 -15.14 -16.37
CA LYS A 88 -5.44 -14.27 -15.79
C LYS A 88 -4.05 -14.89 -15.74
N ALA A 89 -3.94 -16.22 -15.70
CA ALA A 89 -2.64 -16.91 -15.59
C ALA A 89 -2.72 -18.38 -16.02
N SER A 90 -1.58 -18.92 -16.45
CA SER A 90 -1.36 -20.37 -16.58
C SER A 90 -0.68 -20.90 -15.32
N VAL A 91 -1.18 -22.01 -14.78
CA VAL A 91 -0.70 -22.64 -13.54
C VAL A 91 -0.51 -24.14 -13.77
N THR A 92 0.60 -24.69 -13.27
CA THR A 92 0.89 -26.12 -13.33
C THR A 92 0.35 -26.82 -12.09
N ILE A 93 -0.45 -27.87 -12.30
CA ILE A 93 -1.01 -28.69 -11.22
C ILE A 93 -0.09 -29.87 -10.94
N THR A 94 0.26 -30.09 -9.68
CA THR A 94 1.12 -31.19 -9.22
C THR A 94 0.34 -32.27 -8.46
N SER A 95 0.84 -33.51 -8.48
CA SER A 95 0.22 -34.64 -7.78
C SER A 95 0.39 -34.55 -6.26
N ARG A 96 -0.64 -34.91 -5.50
CA ARG A 96 -0.57 -35.03 -4.02
C ARG A 96 -0.29 -36.45 -3.53
N TYR A 97 -0.43 -37.45 -4.40
CA TYR A 97 -0.38 -38.87 -4.03
C TYR A 97 0.59 -39.63 -4.94
N ASP A 98 1.27 -40.62 -4.37
CA ASP A 98 2.02 -41.62 -5.11
C ASP A 98 1.06 -42.69 -5.65
N GLY A 99 1.09 -42.97 -6.95
CA GLY A 99 0.20 -43.99 -7.51
C GLY A 99 0.25 -44.08 -9.04
N VAL A 100 -0.59 -44.95 -9.58
CA VAL A 100 -0.72 -45.16 -11.03
C VAL A 100 -1.98 -44.46 -11.53
N ILE A 101 -1.85 -43.69 -12.61
CA ILE A 101 -2.97 -42.98 -13.24
C ILE A 101 -3.86 -44.00 -13.96
N ARG A 102 -5.12 -44.08 -13.57
CA ARG A 102 -6.09 -44.98 -14.21
C ARG A 102 -6.88 -44.31 -15.32
N LYS A 103 -7.28 -43.05 -15.12
CA LYS A 103 -8.17 -42.37 -16.05
C LYS A 103 -7.98 -40.85 -16.02
N LEU A 104 -7.94 -40.24 -17.20
CA LEU A 104 -7.98 -38.79 -17.41
C LEU A 104 -9.41 -38.37 -17.79
N HIS A 105 -10.00 -37.39 -17.10
CA HIS A 105 -11.41 -37.00 -17.35
C HIS A 105 -11.58 -35.91 -18.42
N TYR A 106 -10.50 -35.24 -18.84
CA TYR A 106 -10.54 -34.09 -19.76
C TYR A 106 -9.48 -34.21 -20.86
N SER A 107 -9.81 -33.79 -22.08
CA SER A 107 -8.87 -33.71 -23.20
C SER A 107 -8.13 -32.37 -23.21
N ILE A 108 -7.11 -32.24 -24.05
CA ILE A 108 -6.45 -30.96 -24.31
C ILE A 108 -7.49 -29.98 -24.89
N ASP A 109 -7.48 -28.74 -24.40
CA ASP A 109 -8.42 -27.64 -24.69
C ASP A 109 -9.85 -27.79 -24.11
N ASP A 110 -10.13 -28.80 -23.28
CA ASP A 110 -11.41 -28.93 -22.58
C ASP A 110 -11.51 -28.04 -21.33
N ILE A 111 -12.74 -27.65 -20.97
CA ILE A 111 -13.05 -26.81 -19.80
C ILE A 111 -13.29 -27.70 -18.56
N ALA A 112 -12.43 -27.54 -17.55
CA ALA A 112 -12.54 -28.16 -16.24
C ALA A 112 -13.08 -27.16 -15.19
N PHE A 113 -13.91 -27.63 -14.27
CA PHE A 113 -14.46 -26.81 -13.19
C PHE A 113 -13.76 -27.11 -11.87
N VAL A 114 -13.47 -26.06 -11.09
CA VAL A 114 -12.85 -26.19 -9.77
C VAL A 114 -13.73 -27.06 -8.85
N GLY A 115 -13.11 -28.01 -8.15
CA GLY A 115 -13.79 -28.99 -7.28
C GLY A 115 -14.30 -30.26 -7.98
N LYS A 116 -14.21 -30.37 -9.32
CA LYS A 116 -14.49 -31.62 -10.05
C LYS A 116 -13.24 -32.52 -10.15
N PRO A 117 -13.41 -33.85 -10.27
CA PRO A 117 -12.29 -34.78 -10.41
C PRO A 117 -11.59 -34.60 -11.74
N LEU A 118 -10.26 -34.45 -11.70
CA LEU A 118 -9.38 -34.24 -12.84
C LEU A 118 -8.76 -35.58 -13.30
N VAL A 119 -8.29 -36.39 -12.35
CA VAL A 119 -7.61 -37.68 -12.59
C VAL A 119 -7.99 -38.69 -11.51
N ASP A 120 -8.14 -39.97 -11.89
CA ASP A 120 -8.30 -41.08 -10.95
C ASP A 120 -6.94 -41.76 -10.73
N ILE A 121 -6.42 -41.74 -9.50
CA ILE A 121 -5.12 -42.31 -9.13
C ILE A 121 -5.33 -43.54 -8.25
N GLU A 122 -4.75 -44.67 -8.63
CA GLU A 122 -4.75 -45.88 -7.79
C GLU A 122 -3.56 -45.87 -6.83
N ILE A 123 -3.87 -45.95 -5.53
CA ILE A 123 -2.90 -45.93 -4.44
C ILE A 123 -2.86 -47.31 -3.78
N ASP A 124 -1.65 -47.79 -3.44
CA ASP A 124 -1.48 -48.98 -2.61
C ASP A 124 -1.89 -48.68 -1.16
N ALA A 125 -2.89 -49.41 -0.65
CA ALA A 125 -3.60 -49.14 0.61
C ALA A 125 -2.79 -49.38 1.91
N SER A 126 -1.46 -49.20 1.89
CA SER A 126 -0.58 -49.35 3.05
C SER A 126 -0.16 -48.02 3.68
N LYS A 127 -0.55 -46.87 3.12
CA LYS A 127 -0.30 -45.53 3.69
C LYS A 127 -1.56 -44.67 3.61
N GLY A 128 -2.32 -44.61 4.70
CA GLY A 128 -3.51 -43.75 4.79
C GLY A 128 -3.15 -42.35 5.28
N VAL A 129 -3.74 -41.30 4.70
CA VAL A 129 -3.90 -39.97 5.34
C VAL A 129 -5.17 -39.26 4.83
N ALA A 130 -5.84 -38.59 5.76
CA ALA A 130 -7.02 -37.72 5.62
C ALA A 130 -6.65 -36.31 5.06
N PRO A 131 -7.62 -35.47 4.65
CA PRO A 131 -7.33 -34.21 3.93
C PRO A 131 -7.10 -33.03 4.89
N GLU A 132 -5.98 -32.33 4.74
CA GLU A 132 -5.75 -30.98 5.28
C GLU A 132 -5.27 -30.03 4.16
N GLU A 133 -5.72 -28.78 4.26
CA GLU A 133 -5.69 -27.70 3.25
C GLU A 133 -4.33 -26.97 3.14
N ASP A 134 -4.08 -26.39 1.97
CA ASP A 134 -2.81 -25.80 1.52
C ASP A 134 -2.62 -24.33 1.92
N VAL A 135 -1.38 -23.96 2.28
CA VAL A 135 -0.84 -22.59 2.14
C VAL A 135 0.63 -22.66 1.70
N VAL A 136 1.01 -21.74 0.81
CA VAL A 136 2.33 -21.08 0.62
C VAL A 136 2.97 -21.21 -0.78
N GLU A 137 3.38 -20.02 -1.22
CA GLU A 137 3.91 -19.50 -2.48
C GLU A 137 5.29 -20.05 -2.96
N THR A 138 5.54 -19.88 -4.26
CA THR A 138 6.80 -20.14 -4.99
C THR A 138 7.56 -18.85 -5.38
N PRO A 139 8.91 -18.84 -5.42
CA PRO A 139 9.72 -17.86 -6.15
C PRO A 139 10.18 -18.37 -7.55
N PRO A 140 10.64 -17.47 -8.45
CA PRO A 140 10.67 -17.71 -9.91
C PRO A 140 12.04 -18.13 -10.48
N MET A 141 12.02 -18.74 -11.68
CA MET A 141 13.21 -18.98 -12.53
C MET A 141 13.06 -18.36 -13.94
N SER A 142 14.21 -17.95 -14.47
CA SER A 142 14.52 -17.26 -15.73
C SER A 142 14.46 -18.12 -16.99
N HIS A 143 14.18 -17.51 -18.14
CA HIS A 143 14.43 -18.09 -19.47
C HIS A 143 15.17 -17.13 -20.41
N GLU A 144 16.22 -17.67 -21.05
CA GLU A 144 16.98 -17.10 -22.17
C GLU A 144 16.34 -17.43 -23.54
N GLU A 145 16.81 -16.71 -24.56
CA GLU A 145 16.30 -16.51 -25.91
C GLU A 145 16.54 -17.66 -26.90
N HIS A 146 15.69 -17.74 -27.94
CA HIS A 146 15.97 -18.46 -29.19
C HIS A 146 16.00 -17.54 -30.41
N THR A 147 16.99 -17.79 -31.26
CA THR A 147 17.42 -17.10 -32.47
C THR A 147 16.64 -17.56 -33.72
N HIS A 148 16.40 -16.68 -34.71
CA HIS A 148 16.02 -17.06 -36.07
C HIS A 148 16.84 -16.33 -37.16
N GLN A 149 17.06 -17.05 -38.26
CA GLN A 149 18.06 -16.88 -39.31
C GLN A 149 17.78 -15.80 -40.38
N GLU A 150 18.86 -15.41 -41.08
CA GLU A 150 18.99 -14.33 -42.05
C GLU A 150 18.44 -14.62 -43.47
N ILE A 151 17.96 -13.55 -44.12
CA ILE A 151 17.81 -13.44 -45.59
C ILE A 151 18.84 -12.43 -46.11
N LYS A 152 19.59 -12.81 -47.15
CA LYS A 152 20.62 -11.99 -47.81
C LYS A 152 20.04 -10.75 -48.48
N GLY A 153 20.34 -9.59 -47.90
CA GLY A 153 20.26 -8.26 -48.50
C GLY A 153 21.25 -7.35 -47.74
N HIS A 154 21.84 -6.34 -48.41
CA HIS A 154 22.82 -5.44 -47.79
C HIS A 154 22.35 -5.00 -46.39
N LYS A 155 23.09 -5.42 -45.36
CA LYS A 155 22.71 -5.19 -43.95
C LYS A 155 22.76 -3.70 -43.66
N THR A 156 21.61 -3.04 -43.71
CA THR A 156 21.45 -1.67 -43.25
C THR A 156 21.56 -1.66 -41.72
N LEU A 157 22.58 -0.96 -41.23
CA LEU A 157 22.86 -0.82 -39.80
C LEU A 157 21.82 0.13 -39.20
N ALA A 158 20.87 -0.42 -38.46
CA ALA A 158 19.85 0.34 -37.75
C ALA A 158 19.49 -0.37 -36.44
N THR A 159 19.27 0.38 -35.36
CA THR A 159 18.88 -0.15 -34.06
C THR A 159 17.43 -0.67 -34.08
N PRO A 160 17.05 -1.66 -33.22
CA PRO A 160 15.73 -2.29 -33.25
C PRO A 160 14.55 -1.30 -33.18
N ALA A 161 14.69 -0.23 -32.38
CA ALA A 161 13.68 0.82 -32.28
C ALA A 161 13.45 1.59 -33.59
N VAL A 162 14.52 1.82 -34.37
CA VAL A 162 14.47 2.50 -35.68
C VAL A 162 13.83 1.59 -36.73
N ARG A 163 14.08 0.28 -36.66
CA ARG A 163 13.43 -0.72 -37.54
C ARG A 163 11.92 -0.80 -37.28
N ARG A 164 11.51 -0.81 -36.01
CA ARG A 164 10.09 -0.80 -35.62
C ARG A 164 9.37 0.45 -36.15
N LEU A 165 10.00 1.62 -36.02
CA LEU A 165 9.46 2.89 -36.52
C LEU A 165 9.32 2.90 -38.06
N ALA A 166 10.28 2.31 -38.78
CA ALA A 166 10.20 2.16 -40.24
C ALA A 166 9.04 1.24 -40.66
N MET A 167 8.82 0.13 -39.94
CA MET A 167 7.72 -0.80 -40.21
C MET A 167 6.35 -0.18 -39.92
N GLU A 168 6.21 0.54 -38.81
CA GLU A 168 4.96 1.23 -38.45
C GLU A 168 4.55 2.29 -39.49
N ASN A 169 5.53 2.88 -40.19
CA ASN A 169 5.32 3.89 -41.23
C ASN A 169 5.45 3.34 -42.66
N ASN A 170 5.58 2.01 -42.83
CA ASN A 170 5.75 1.32 -44.12
C ASN A 170 6.91 1.83 -44.98
N ILE A 171 8.03 2.23 -44.37
CA ILE A 171 9.23 2.74 -45.06
C ILE A 171 10.25 1.61 -45.23
N LYS A 172 10.76 1.44 -46.45
CA LYS A 172 11.85 0.50 -46.72
C LYS A 172 13.18 1.12 -46.28
N LEU A 173 13.87 0.46 -45.34
CA LEU A 173 15.15 0.91 -44.78
C LEU A 173 16.28 1.06 -45.81
N SER A 174 16.14 0.47 -47.00
CA SER A 174 17.06 0.63 -48.13
C SER A 174 16.99 2.00 -48.80
N GLU A 175 15.90 2.75 -48.60
CA GLU A 175 15.64 4.03 -49.27
C GLU A 175 16.01 5.25 -48.41
N VAL A 176 16.37 5.01 -47.15
CA VAL A 176 16.72 6.05 -46.16
C VAL A 176 18.24 6.12 -46.04
N VAL A 177 18.81 7.28 -46.36
CA VAL A 177 20.25 7.55 -46.17
C VAL A 177 20.51 7.80 -44.69
N GLY A 178 21.35 6.97 -44.07
CA GLY A 178 21.70 7.08 -42.65
C GLY A 178 22.82 8.08 -42.39
N THR A 179 22.59 9.00 -41.46
CA THR A 179 23.55 10.09 -41.12
C THR A 179 24.44 9.73 -39.91
N GLY A 180 24.23 8.56 -39.30
CA GLY A 180 24.99 8.10 -38.14
C GLY A 180 26.37 7.52 -38.47
N LYS A 181 27.21 7.36 -37.45
CA LYS A 181 28.53 6.70 -37.53
C LYS A 181 28.40 5.34 -38.21
N ASP A 182 29.25 5.10 -39.22
CA ASP A 182 29.23 3.92 -40.10
C ASP A 182 27.97 3.79 -40.98
N ASN A 183 27.42 4.91 -41.48
CA ASN A 183 26.19 4.97 -42.30
C ASN A 183 24.96 4.37 -41.61
N ARG A 184 24.90 4.47 -40.28
CA ARG A 184 23.80 3.96 -39.46
C ARG A 184 22.58 4.87 -39.57
N ILE A 185 21.41 4.28 -39.77
CA ILE A 185 20.14 5.02 -39.86
C ILE A 185 19.67 5.37 -38.43
N LEU A 186 19.49 6.66 -38.17
CA LEU A 186 18.99 7.18 -36.90
C LEU A 186 17.48 7.48 -36.97
N LYS A 187 16.87 7.65 -35.80
CA LYS A 187 15.44 8.01 -35.69
C LYS A 187 15.11 9.30 -36.46
N GLU A 188 16.04 10.25 -36.46
CA GLU A 188 15.90 11.55 -37.14
C GLU A 188 15.90 11.40 -38.67
N ASP A 189 16.63 10.43 -39.23
CA ASP A 189 16.69 10.20 -40.68
C ASP A 189 15.34 9.72 -41.23
N ILE A 190 14.63 8.87 -40.48
CA ILE A 190 13.29 8.39 -40.82
C ILE A 190 12.26 9.53 -40.71
N LEU A 191 12.34 10.34 -39.66
CA LEU A 191 11.44 11.49 -39.47
C LEU A 191 11.67 12.56 -40.55
N ASN A 192 12.92 12.79 -40.94
CA ASN A 192 13.27 13.70 -42.03
C ASN A 192 12.83 13.15 -43.39
N TYR A 193 12.88 11.84 -43.61
CA TYR A 193 12.35 11.20 -44.80
C TYR A 193 10.82 11.35 -44.90
N LEU A 194 10.10 11.15 -43.78
CA LEU A 194 8.66 11.40 -43.68
C LEU A 194 8.29 12.87 -43.91
N ALA A 195 9.08 13.80 -43.37
CA ALA A 195 8.90 15.23 -43.58
C ALA A 195 9.17 15.65 -45.04
N LYS A 196 10.07 14.95 -45.75
CA LYS A 196 10.32 15.18 -47.19
C LYS A 196 9.23 14.58 -48.08
N GLN A 197 8.63 13.46 -47.71
CA GLN A 197 7.45 12.92 -48.40
C GLN A 197 6.21 13.79 -48.18
N THR A 198 6.11 14.43 -47.02
CA THR A 198 5.01 15.33 -46.65
C THR A 198 5.43 16.77 -46.95
N GLY A 199 5.56 17.11 -48.24
CA GLY A 199 6.02 18.42 -48.69
C GLY A 199 5.23 19.59 -48.09
N ALA A 200 5.79 20.24 -47.08
CA ALA A 200 5.33 21.51 -46.54
C ALA A 200 6.51 22.49 -46.44
N ILE A 201 6.37 23.56 -47.21
CA ILE A 201 7.33 24.63 -47.48
C ILE A 201 7.46 25.56 -46.25
N LEU A 202 8.69 25.93 -45.89
CA LEU A 202 9.01 27.11 -45.07
C LEU A 202 9.52 28.23 -46.01
N PRO A 203 9.27 29.52 -45.71
CA PRO A 203 10.31 30.36 -45.06
C PRO A 203 9.73 31.50 -44.18
N PRO A 204 10.50 32.51 -43.71
CA PRO A 204 11.56 32.46 -42.70
C PRO A 204 11.34 33.46 -41.52
N SER A 205 12.21 33.39 -40.51
CA SER A 205 12.30 34.20 -39.28
C SER A 205 12.55 35.72 -39.49
N PRO A 206 12.00 36.63 -38.64
CA PRO A 206 12.44 38.03 -38.58
C PRO A 206 13.54 38.29 -37.55
N LYS A 207 14.48 39.15 -37.95
CA LYS A 207 15.53 39.80 -37.16
C LYS A 207 14.97 40.83 -36.17
N ALA A 208 15.77 41.11 -35.14
CA ALA A 208 15.59 42.16 -34.15
C ALA A 208 15.63 43.57 -34.76
N GLU A 209 14.73 44.44 -34.30
CA GLU A 209 14.80 45.87 -34.53
C GLU A 209 14.39 46.65 -33.27
N ILE A 210 15.06 47.79 -33.10
CA ILE A 210 15.18 48.63 -31.91
C ILE A 210 14.03 49.65 -31.87
N VAL A 211 13.43 49.90 -30.70
CA VAL A 211 12.52 51.04 -30.47
C VAL A 211 12.90 51.78 -29.18
N PRO A 212 13.14 53.11 -29.22
CA PRO A 212 13.32 53.96 -28.04
C PRO A 212 11.98 54.47 -27.46
N PRO A 213 11.95 54.95 -26.20
CA PRO A 213 10.73 55.03 -25.40
C PRO A 213 10.08 56.42 -25.43
N LEU A 214 8.76 56.51 -25.26
CA LEU A 214 8.08 57.78 -24.97
C LEU A 214 6.85 57.63 -24.06
N ARG A 215 6.99 58.31 -22.91
CA ARG A 215 6.06 59.16 -22.16
C ARG A 215 4.80 58.62 -21.47
N LYS A 216 4.85 58.82 -20.14
CA LYS A 216 3.76 58.94 -19.17
C LYS A 216 2.68 59.94 -19.60
N THR A 217 1.43 59.61 -19.30
CA THR A 217 0.38 60.58 -18.98
C THR A 217 -0.39 60.07 -17.77
N GLU A 218 -0.52 60.95 -16.77
CA GLU A 218 -1.32 60.78 -15.56
C GLU A 218 -2.78 61.13 -15.87
N THR A 219 -3.74 60.40 -15.29
CA THR A 219 -5.10 60.92 -15.03
C THR A 219 -5.66 60.36 -13.71
N VAL A 220 -6.48 61.21 -13.11
CA VAL A 220 -6.98 61.35 -11.73
C VAL A 220 -7.97 60.24 -11.28
N PRO A 221 -8.17 59.97 -9.96
CA PRO A 221 -8.90 58.80 -9.47
C PRO A 221 -10.43 58.99 -9.42
N ALA A 222 -11.17 57.92 -9.75
CA ALA A 222 -12.62 57.82 -9.58
C ALA A 222 -13.00 56.97 -8.35
N ALA A 223 -14.10 57.37 -7.72
CA ALA A 223 -14.68 56.91 -6.46
C ALA A 223 -15.12 55.41 -6.43
N PRO A 224 -15.33 54.80 -5.24
CA PRO A 224 -15.38 53.36 -5.06
C PRO A 224 -16.75 52.77 -5.38
N LYS A 225 -16.77 51.71 -6.19
CA LYS A 225 -17.95 50.83 -6.40
C LYS A 225 -17.78 49.50 -5.68
N ASP A 226 -18.91 49.03 -5.17
CA ASP A 226 -19.16 47.87 -4.33
C ASP A 226 -18.29 46.63 -4.58
N LYS A 227 -17.72 46.11 -3.48
CA LYS A 227 -17.04 44.81 -3.45
C LYS A 227 -18.07 43.68 -3.38
N ALA A 228 -18.61 43.30 -4.53
CA ALA A 228 -19.09 41.93 -4.72
C ALA A 228 -17.89 40.99 -4.51
N ARG A 229 -17.97 40.09 -3.52
CA ARG A 229 -16.97 39.05 -3.26
C ARG A 229 -16.84 38.16 -4.51
N LYS A 230 -15.83 38.43 -5.32
CA LYS A 230 -15.38 37.52 -6.38
C LYS A 230 -14.81 36.28 -5.72
N ILE A 231 -15.45 35.14 -5.92
CA ILE A 231 -14.88 33.82 -5.65
C ILE A 231 -13.58 33.74 -6.49
N PRO A 232 -12.41 33.45 -5.91
CA PRO A 232 -11.19 33.33 -6.69
C PRO A 232 -11.33 32.14 -7.64
N VAL A 233 -11.51 32.42 -8.93
CA VAL A 233 -11.37 31.39 -9.97
C VAL A 233 -9.89 30.99 -9.98
N PRO A 234 -9.55 29.70 -9.91
CA PRO A 234 -8.15 29.28 -9.98
C PRO A 234 -7.56 29.78 -11.30
N VAL A 235 -6.46 30.53 -11.20
CA VAL A 235 -5.71 31.02 -12.36
C VAL A 235 -5.20 29.80 -13.11
N SER A 236 -5.86 29.44 -14.20
CA SER A 236 -5.41 28.36 -15.08
C SER A 236 -4.08 28.81 -15.70
N ARG A 237 -2.98 28.27 -15.20
CA ARG A 237 -1.70 28.34 -15.94
C ARG A 237 -1.96 27.70 -17.31
N PRO A 238 -1.48 28.29 -18.42
CA PRO A 238 -1.66 27.71 -19.74
C PRO A 238 -1.13 26.28 -19.72
N VAL A 239 -1.97 25.31 -20.05
CA VAL A 239 -1.58 23.90 -20.12
C VAL A 239 -0.69 23.75 -21.36
N ALA A 240 0.62 23.80 -21.16
CA ALA A 240 1.58 23.53 -22.21
C ALA A 240 1.72 22.00 -22.37
N PHE A 241 1.12 21.45 -23.42
CA PHE A 241 1.34 20.05 -23.79
C PHE A 241 2.79 19.88 -24.28
N SER A 242 3.66 19.41 -23.38
CA SER A 242 5.04 19.04 -23.70
C SER A 242 4.98 17.77 -24.56
N GLY A 243 4.97 17.89 -25.88
CA GLY A 243 4.81 16.76 -26.81
C GLY A 243 5.95 15.72 -26.80
N LYS A 244 6.82 15.71 -25.79
CA LYS A 244 7.89 14.74 -25.53
C LYS A 244 8.11 14.58 -24.02
N ASP A 245 8.47 13.36 -23.62
CA ASP A 245 8.85 13.05 -22.23
C ASP A 245 10.11 13.84 -21.83
N LYS A 246 10.11 14.37 -20.60
CA LYS A 246 11.23 15.11 -20.02
C LYS A 246 11.74 14.37 -18.79
N THR A 247 13.03 14.06 -18.77
CA THR A 247 13.70 13.47 -17.61
C THR A 247 14.47 14.55 -16.85
N GLU A 248 14.18 14.70 -15.56
CA GLU A 248 14.90 15.59 -14.65
C GLU A 248 15.54 14.80 -13.51
N PRO A 249 16.78 15.14 -13.09
CA PRO A 249 17.42 14.45 -11.97
C PRO A 249 16.73 14.82 -10.65
N VAL A 250 16.58 13.83 -9.77
CA VAL A 250 16.08 14.03 -8.41
C VAL A 250 17.07 14.90 -7.62
N THR A 251 16.61 16.02 -7.07
CA THR A 251 17.47 17.01 -6.37
C THR A 251 17.46 16.84 -4.85
N GLY A 252 18.31 17.57 -4.12
CA GLY A 252 18.65 17.35 -2.70
C GLY A 252 17.50 16.94 -1.77
N PHE A 253 16.45 17.74 -1.66
CA PHE A 253 15.28 17.43 -0.80
C PHE A 253 14.52 16.20 -1.28
N GLN A 254 14.33 16.06 -2.58
CA GLN A 254 13.64 14.90 -3.16
C GLN A 254 14.45 13.61 -2.92
N LYS A 255 15.79 13.66 -2.97
CA LYS A 255 16.65 12.51 -2.63
C LYS A 255 16.50 12.12 -1.15
N ALA A 256 16.47 13.11 -0.25
CA ALA A 256 16.23 12.86 1.18
C ALA A 256 14.85 12.23 1.40
N MET A 257 13.81 12.75 0.76
CA MET A 257 12.47 12.19 0.80
C MET A 257 12.44 10.74 0.29
N VAL A 258 13.05 10.45 -0.87
CA VAL A 258 13.15 9.09 -1.42
C VAL A 258 13.82 8.14 -0.42
N LYS A 259 14.93 8.56 0.20
CA LYS A 259 15.61 7.75 1.23
C LYS A 259 14.67 7.45 2.40
N THR A 260 14.03 8.48 2.95
CA THR A 260 13.18 8.34 4.14
C THR A 260 11.91 7.53 3.86
N MET A 261 11.24 7.76 2.74
CA MET A 261 10.04 7.01 2.36
C MET A 261 10.36 5.55 2.00
N SER A 262 11.51 5.29 1.36
CA SER A 262 11.95 3.92 1.12
C SER A 262 12.25 3.17 2.43
N ALA A 263 12.78 3.87 3.45
CA ALA A 263 12.95 3.29 4.77
C ALA A 263 11.61 3.02 5.47
N ALA A 264 10.65 3.94 5.33
CA ALA A 264 9.31 3.80 5.90
C ALA A 264 8.56 2.58 5.35
N LEU A 265 8.76 2.19 4.08
CA LEU A 265 8.14 1.00 3.49
C LEU A 265 8.45 -0.31 4.23
N LYS A 266 9.55 -0.36 5.00
CA LYS A 266 9.90 -1.52 5.84
C LYS A 266 9.08 -1.60 7.13
N ILE A 267 8.34 -0.55 7.46
CA ILE A 267 7.53 -0.47 8.67
C ILE A 267 6.12 -0.97 8.34
N PRO A 268 5.61 -1.99 9.04
CA PRO A 268 4.21 -2.37 8.94
C PRO A 268 3.31 -1.28 9.54
N HIS A 269 2.74 -0.41 8.69
CA HIS A 269 1.81 0.63 9.13
C HIS A 269 0.44 0.03 9.43
N PHE A 270 -0.06 0.28 10.65
CA PHE A 270 -1.50 0.23 10.89
C PHE A 270 -2.10 1.63 10.82
N GLY A 271 -3.35 1.72 10.41
CA GLY A 271 -4.10 2.97 10.36
C GLY A 271 -5.25 2.97 11.37
N TYR A 272 -5.46 4.09 12.07
CA TYR A 272 -6.64 4.32 12.91
C TYR A 272 -7.22 5.69 12.58
N CYS A 273 -8.53 5.76 12.33
CA CYS A 273 -9.19 7.01 11.95
C CYS A 273 -10.38 7.28 12.87
N ASP A 274 -10.60 8.56 13.20
CA ASP A 274 -11.76 8.99 13.98
C ASP A 274 -12.22 10.39 13.54
N GLU A 275 -13.42 10.76 13.95
CA GLU A 275 -14.03 12.07 13.80
C GLU A 275 -14.04 12.81 15.13
N ILE A 276 -13.81 14.13 15.10
CA ILE A 276 -13.73 14.98 16.30
C ILE A 276 -14.61 16.21 16.12
N ASP A 277 -15.38 16.55 17.16
CA ASP A 277 -16.15 17.78 17.21
C ASP A 277 -15.33 18.93 17.84
N LEU A 278 -14.87 19.85 17.00
CA LEU A 278 -14.08 21.02 17.41
C LEU A 278 -14.94 22.25 17.71
N THR A 279 -16.26 22.14 17.86
CA THR A 279 -17.15 23.30 18.04
C THR A 279 -16.73 24.18 19.22
N GLN A 280 -16.41 23.57 20.37
CA GLN A 280 -15.94 24.32 21.55
C GLN A 280 -14.54 24.92 21.33
N LEU A 281 -13.64 24.21 20.66
CA LEU A 281 -12.30 24.71 20.35
C LEU A 281 -12.33 25.91 19.39
N VAL A 282 -13.23 25.89 18.41
CA VAL A 282 -13.45 27.02 17.51
C VAL A 282 -13.91 28.25 18.29
N GLN A 283 -14.85 28.08 19.22
CA GLN A 283 -15.30 29.17 20.08
C GLN A 283 -14.15 29.71 20.95
N LEU A 284 -13.44 28.84 21.66
CA LEU A 284 -12.33 29.24 22.53
C LEU A 284 -11.23 29.98 21.74
N ARG A 285 -10.90 29.51 20.54
CA ARG A 285 -9.92 30.18 19.70
C ARG A 285 -10.35 31.60 19.32
N GLU A 286 -11.62 31.82 18.97
CA GLU A 286 -12.11 33.17 18.65
C GLU A 286 -12.06 34.10 19.86
N GLU A 287 -12.28 33.58 21.07
CA GLU A 287 -12.13 34.33 22.33
C GLU A 287 -10.67 34.68 22.64
N LEU A 288 -9.74 33.75 22.41
CA LEU A 288 -8.31 33.95 22.72
C LEU A 288 -7.53 34.69 21.63
N LYS A 289 -8.02 34.71 20.40
CA LYS A 289 -7.33 35.30 19.25
C LYS A 289 -7.00 36.79 19.43
N PRO A 290 -7.92 37.67 19.91
CA PRO A 290 -7.59 39.07 20.19
C PRO A 290 -6.47 39.23 21.23
N LEU A 291 -6.45 38.37 22.26
CA LEU A 291 -5.42 38.40 23.30
C LEU A 291 -4.04 38.00 22.77
N ALA A 292 -3.99 37.02 21.86
CA ALA A 292 -2.77 36.63 21.19
C ALA A 292 -2.27 37.71 20.21
N GLU A 293 -3.18 38.37 19.50
CA GLU A 293 -2.85 39.47 18.57
C GLU A 293 -2.27 40.69 19.30
N ILE A 294 -2.77 41.03 20.50
CA ILE A 294 -2.16 42.08 21.36
C ILE A 294 -0.70 41.75 21.70
N ARG A 295 -0.39 40.46 21.84
CA ARG A 295 0.98 39.97 22.09
C ARG A 295 1.78 39.73 20.80
N GLY A 296 1.25 40.13 19.64
CA GLY A 296 1.93 40.06 18.34
C GLY A 296 1.96 38.67 17.69
N VAL A 297 1.12 37.72 18.13
CA VAL A 297 1.15 36.34 17.64
C VAL A 297 -0.18 35.95 17.00
N LYS A 298 -0.11 35.36 15.80
CA LYS A 298 -1.30 34.82 15.12
C LYS A 298 -1.65 33.45 15.69
N LEU A 299 -2.83 33.33 16.30
CA LEU A 299 -3.32 32.08 16.89
C LEU A 299 -4.06 31.21 15.86
N SER A 300 -3.49 30.04 15.57
CA SER A 300 -4.09 28.98 14.73
C SER A 300 -4.61 27.82 15.60
N PHE A 301 -5.16 26.77 14.98
CA PHE A 301 -5.58 25.56 15.71
C PHE A 301 -4.41 24.62 16.06
N MET A 302 -3.32 24.65 15.28
CA MET A 302 -2.17 23.76 15.45
C MET A 302 -1.56 23.80 16.87
N PRO A 303 -1.40 24.95 17.55
CA PRO A 303 -0.92 24.99 18.93
C PRO A 303 -1.74 24.13 19.90
N PHE A 304 -3.06 24.12 19.75
CA PHE A 304 -3.95 23.31 20.58
C PHE A 304 -3.78 21.82 20.27
N PHE A 305 -3.71 21.45 18.99
CA PHE A 305 -3.48 20.08 18.54
C PHE A 305 -2.16 19.52 19.04
N ILE A 306 -1.09 20.31 18.94
CA ILE A 306 0.26 19.96 19.41
C ILE A 306 0.28 19.83 20.93
N LYS A 307 -0.34 20.77 21.67
CA LYS A 307 -0.36 20.68 23.14
C LYS A 307 -1.17 19.48 23.62
N ALA A 308 -2.35 19.25 23.04
CA ALA A 308 -3.17 18.09 23.36
C ALA A 308 -2.43 16.77 23.02
N ALA A 309 -1.69 16.72 21.91
CA ALA A 309 -0.89 15.56 21.55
C ALA A 309 0.20 15.31 22.60
N SER A 310 0.93 16.36 23.00
CA SER A 310 1.94 16.27 24.05
C SER A 310 1.38 15.77 25.39
N LEU A 311 0.19 16.25 25.81
CA LEU A 311 -0.48 15.74 27.01
C LEU A 311 -0.86 14.26 26.87
N GLY A 312 -1.36 13.85 25.70
CA GLY A 312 -1.64 12.44 25.40
C GLY A 312 -0.37 11.57 25.44
N LEU A 313 0.76 12.08 24.92
CA LEU A 313 2.04 11.36 24.92
C LEU A 313 2.61 11.15 26.33
N LEU A 314 2.27 12.02 27.30
CA LEU A 314 2.63 11.78 28.71
C LEU A 314 1.95 10.52 29.27
N GLN A 315 0.71 10.24 28.84
CA GLN A 315 -0.05 9.07 29.28
C GLN A 315 0.30 7.82 28.45
N TYR A 316 0.67 7.99 27.18
CA TYR A 316 1.00 6.92 26.25
C TYR A 316 2.43 7.08 25.71
N PRO A 317 3.48 6.90 26.54
CA PRO A 317 4.86 7.19 26.16
C PRO A 317 5.40 6.30 25.03
N ILE A 318 4.81 5.13 24.80
CA ILE A 318 5.17 4.24 23.68
C ILE A 318 4.97 4.90 22.31
N LEU A 319 4.04 5.85 22.19
CA LEU A 319 3.82 6.61 20.97
C LEU A 319 4.88 7.68 20.73
N ASN A 320 5.65 8.03 21.77
CA ASN A 320 6.82 8.92 21.71
C ASN A 320 8.12 8.12 21.84
N ALA A 321 8.22 7.00 21.14
CA ALA A 321 9.39 6.14 21.14
C ALA A 321 10.08 6.09 19.76
N SER A 322 11.28 5.52 19.72
CA SER A 322 11.97 5.14 18.49
C SER A 322 12.41 3.69 18.58
N LEU A 323 12.29 2.95 17.48
CA LEU A 323 12.75 1.57 17.37
C LEU A 323 14.16 1.54 16.76
N ASP A 324 15.02 0.66 17.26
CA ASP A 324 16.33 0.42 16.64
C ASP A 324 16.18 -0.31 15.29
N GLU A 325 17.22 -0.26 14.45
CA GLU A 325 17.16 -0.86 13.10
C GLU A 325 16.88 -2.37 13.12
N ASN A 326 17.32 -3.06 14.18
CA ASN A 326 17.13 -4.49 14.38
C ASN A 326 15.81 -4.87 15.07
N CYS A 327 15.00 -3.88 15.47
CA CYS A 327 13.73 -4.08 16.20
C CYS A 327 13.87 -4.87 17.51
N GLN A 328 15.00 -4.73 18.20
CA GLN A 328 15.29 -5.38 19.48
C GLN A 328 15.10 -4.44 20.67
N ASN A 329 15.28 -3.14 20.48
CA ASN A 329 15.25 -2.15 21.54
C ASN A 329 14.31 -0.99 21.21
N VAL A 330 13.37 -0.71 22.12
CA VAL A 330 12.50 0.46 22.07
C VAL A 330 13.09 1.55 22.97
N THR A 331 13.37 2.71 22.39
CA THR A 331 13.85 3.88 23.15
C THR A 331 12.71 4.88 23.34
N TYR A 332 12.20 4.98 24.56
CA TYR A 332 11.23 6.00 24.96
C TYR A 332 11.90 7.38 25.04
N LYS A 333 11.30 8.40 24.41
CA LYS A 333 11.83 9.76 24.44
C LYS A 333 11.13 10.56 25.54
N ALA A 334 11.93 11.15 26.43
CA ALA A 334 11.41 11.99 27.51
C ALA A 334 10.93 13.37 27.01
N SER A 335 11.59 13.91 25.99
CA SER A 335 11.20 15.17 25.36
C SER A 335 10.14 14.94 24.28
N HIS A 336 9.12 15.80 24.23
CA HIS A 336 8.12 15.81 23.17
C HIS A 336 8.53 16.84 22.12
N ASN A 337 9.21 16.40 21.06
CA ASN A 337 9.60 17.26 19.95
C ASN A 337 8.66 16.98 18.78
N ILE A 338 7.60 17.78 18.68
CA ILE A 338 6.49 17.49 17.76
C ILE A 338 6.76 18.14 16.41
N GLY A 339 7.00 17.32 15.41
CA GLY A 339 7.13 17.68 14.00
C GLY A 339 5.81 18.18 13.42
N VAL A 340 5.87 19.22 12.60
CA VAL A 340 4.74 19.71 11.82
C VAL A 340 5.12 19.65 10.36
N ALA A 341 4.41 18.84 9.58
CA ALA A 341 4.66 18.74 8.15
C ALA A 341 4.17 20.02 7.45
N MET A 342 5.06 20.67 6.71
CA MET A 342 4.83 21.93 6.02
C MET A 342 5.14 21.79 4.53
N ASP A 343 4.18 22.19 3.71
CA ASP A 343 4.37 22.32 2.27
C ASP A 343 5.06 23.65 1.96
N THR A 344 6.22 23.59 1.31
CA THR A 344 7.01 24.76 0.90
C THR A 344 7.40 24.65 -0.56
N GLU A 345 7.81 25.76 -1.19
CA GLU A 345 8.21 25.75 -2.60
C GLU A 345 9.42 24.82 -2.88
N GLN A 346 10.25 24.57 -1.87
CA GLN A 346 11.40 23.66 -1.96
C GLN A 346 11.01 22.18 -1.76
N GLY A 347 9.77 21.92 -1.34
CA GLY A 347 9.22 20.60 -1.06
C GLY A 347 8.65 20.46 0.35
N LEU A 348 8.28 19.24 0.69
CA LEU A 348 7.76 18.89 2.01
C LEU A 348 8.90 18.86 3.02
N ILE A 349 8.77 19.67 4.07
CA ILE A 349 9.71 19.72 5.19
C ILE A 349 8.96 19.56 6.51
N VAL A 350 9.64 19.00 7.52
CA VAL A 350 9.03 18.71 8.83
C VAL A 350 9.86 19.35 9.93
N PRO A 351 9.77 20.67 10.15
CA PRO A 351 10.33 21.28 11.34
C PRO A 351 9.58 20.80 12.58
N ASN A 352 10.23 20.83 13.75
CA ASN A 352 9.63 20.38 14.99
C ASN A 352 9.69 21.45 16.09
N VAL A 353 8.61 21.53 16.87
CA VAL A 353 8.54 22.34 18.09
C VAL A 353 9.16 21.54 19.22
N LYS A 354 10.21 22.08 19.84
CA LYS A 354 10.96 21.39 20.90
C LYS A 354 10.26 21.44 22.24
N ASN A 355 10.38 20.37 23.01
CA ASN A 355 9.98 20.30 24.42
C ASN A 355 8.54 20.78 24.71
N VAL A 356 7.59 20.37 23.87
CA VAL A 356 6.18 20.80 23.94
C VAL A 356 5.55 20.53 25.31
N GLN A 357 6.03 19.53 26.04
CA GLN A 357 5.53 19.18 27.37
C GLN A 357 5.60 20.36 28.37
N VAL A 358 6.63 21.21 28.28
CA VAL A 358 6.79 22.40 29.16
C VAL A 358 6.31 23.71 28.52
N CYS A 359 5.92 23.70 27.24
CA CYS A 359 5.47 24.91 26.56
C CYS A 359 3.99 25.18 26.81
N SER A 360 3.59 26.45 26.95
CA SER A 360 2.18 26.82 26.89
C SER A 360 1.67 26.80 25.44
N VAL A 361 0.35 26.84 25.25
CA VAL A 361 -0.26 26.97 23.91
C VAL A 361 0.23 28.24 23.21
N PHE A 362 0.49 29.31 23.97
CA PHE A 362 1.01 30.55 23.43
C PHE A 362 2.47 30.41 22.96
N ASP A 363 3.33 29.76 23.73
CA ASP A 363 4.74 29.53 23.35
C ASP A 363 4.83 28.66 22.08
N ILE A 364 3.98 27.63 21.98
CA ILE A 364 3.85 26.81 20.77
C ILE A 364 3.41 27.67 19.59
N ALA A 365 2.47 28.61 19.79
CA ALA A 365 2.04 29.51 18.73
C ALA A 365 3.16 30.45 18.27
N VAL A 366 3.95 31.00 19.19
CA VAL A 366 5.14 31.81 18.85
C VAL A 366 6.10 31.01 17.99
N GLU A 367 6.44 29.80 18.43
CA GLU A 367 7.43 28.96 17.77
C GLU A 367 6.94 28.48 16.39
N LEU A 368 5.67 28.10 16.26
CA LEU A 368 5.10 27.75 14.96
C LEU A 368 5.08 28.91 13.98
N ASN A 369 4.81 30.14 14.43
CA ASN A 369 4.88 31.31 13.56
C ASN A 369 6.33 31.55 13.10
N ARG A 370 7.32 31.40 13.99
CA ARG A 370 8.75 31.48 13.63
C ARG A 370 9.11 30.44 12.57
N LEU A 371 8.77 29.17 12.81
CA LEU A 371 9.04 28.06 11.90
C LEU A 371 8.34 28.23 10.56
N GLN A 372 7.10 28.76 10.55
CA GLN A 372 6.38 29.05 9.33
C GLN A 372 7.04 30.15 8.51
N SER A 373 7.46 31.26 9.14
CA SER A 373 8.17 32.34 8.46
C SER A 373 9.50 31.85 7.87
N LEU A 374 10.27 31.07 8.62
CA LEU A 374 11.54 30.51 8.13
C LEU A 374 11.35 29.45 7.06
N GLY A 375 10.31 28.61 7.16
CA GLY A 375 9.98 27.60 6.17
C GLY A 375 9.57 28.21 4.84
N SER A 376 8.72 29.24 4.87
CA SER A 376 8.37 30.00 3.66
C SER A 376 9.57 30.74 3.06
N ALA A 377 10.53 31.17 3.87
CA ALA A 377 11.77 31.81 3.41
C ALA A 377 12.86 30.81 2.97
N GLY A 378 12.69 29.51 3.23
CA GLY A 378 13.72 28.49 2.98
C GLY A 378 14.96 28.61 3.89
N GLN A 379 14.80 29.17 5.09
CA GLN A 379 15.88 29.49 6.04
C GLN A 379 15.85 28.64 7.32
N LEU A 380 15.20 27.48 7.29
CA LEU A 380 15.15 26.58 8.45
C LEU A 380 16.53 25.98 8.74
N GLY A 381 16.91 26.02 10.01
CA GLY A 381 18.17 25.44 10.47
C GLY A 381 18.12 23.92 10.60
N THR A 382 19.28 23.28 10.67
CA THR A 382 19.37 21.84 10.96
C THR A 382 18.79 21.48 12.33
N SER A 383 18.88 22.39 13.31
CA SER A 383 18.26 22.23 14.63
C SER A 383 16.74 22.13 14.60
N ASP A 384 16.10 22.81 13.64
CA ASP A 384 14.65 22.84 13.50
C ASP A 384 14.13 21.54 12.85
N LEU A 385 14.94 20.92 11.98
CA LEU A 385 14.56 19.73 11.21
C LEU A 385 14.93 18.39 11.88
N THR A 386 15.88 18.40 12.81
CA THR A 386 16.39 17.17 13.45
C THR A 386 15.73 16.92 14.80
N GLY A 387 15.73 15.68 15.28
CA GLY A 387 15.29 15.34 16.64
C GLY A 387 13.78 15.40 16.87
N GLY A 388 12.97 15.26 15.82
CA GLY A 388 11.54 14.98 15.94
C GLY A 388 11.30 13.63 16.62
N THR A 389 10.25 13.54 17.42
CA THR A 389 9.86 12.31 18.13
C THR A 389 8.44 11.86 17.81
N PHE A 390 7.62 12.77 17.29
CA PHE A 390 6.25 12.53 16.88
C PHE A 390 5.87 13.58 15.84
N THR A 391 5.10 13.22 14.80
CA THR A 391 4.74 14.16 13.73
C THR A 391 3.23 14.34 13.59
N LEU A 392 2.81 15.59 13.37
CA LEU A 392 1.46 15.95 12.92
C LEU A 392 1.53 16.61 11.52
N SER A 393 0.69 16.14 10.62
CA SER A 393 0.58 16.63 9.24
C SER A 393 -0.80 17.22 9.00
N ASN A 394 -0.89 18.49 8.61
CA ASN A 394 -2.16 19.17 8.41
C ASN A 394 -2.49 19.33 6.93
N ILE A 395 -3.06 18.26 6.34
CA ILE A 395 -3.51 18.24 4.95
C ILE A 395 -4.76 19.10 4.74
N GLY A 396 -5.54 19.34 5.80
CA GLY A 396 -6.79 20.12 5.74
C GLY A 396 -6.65 21.56 5.24
N THR A 397 -5.43 22.10 5.27
CA THR A 397 -5.09 23.42 4.69
C THR A 397 -5.12 23.44 3.15
N ILE A 398 -4.77 22.32 2.51
CA ILE A 398 -4.79 22.14 1.05
C ILE A 398 -6.14 21.54 0.64
N GLY A 399 -6.58 20.50 1.34
CA GLY A 399 -7.82 19.78 1.08
C GLY A 399 -7.79 18.36 1.65
N GLY A 400 -8.92 17.66 1.55
CA GLY A 400 -9.06 16.28 2.05
C GLY A 400 -9.65 16.17 3.45
N THR A 401 -10.37 15.08 3.67
CA THR A 401 -10.96 14.71 4.96
C THR A 401 -10.11 13.66 5.67
N TYR A 402 -9.67 12.64 4.94
CA TYR A 402 -8.81 11.57 5.46
C TYR A 402 -7.50 11.51 4.67
N ALA A 403 -6.45 11.02 5.34
CA ALA A 403 -5.20 10.67 4.70
C ALA A 403 -4.60 9.44 5.38
N LYS A 404 -3.83 8.64 4.66
CA LYS A 404 -3.02 7.57 5.26
C LYS A 404 -1.58 8.08 5.34
N PRO A 405 -1.18 8.74 6.44
CA PRO A 405 0.18 9.27 6.54
C PRO A 405 1.19 8.13 6.59
N VAL A 406 2.38 8.38 6.04
CA VAL A 406 3.52 7.45 6.12
C VAL A 406 4.40 7.91 7.27
N ILE A 407 4.71 6.99 8.19
CA ILE A 407 5.57 7.26 9.35
C ILE A 407 6.94 7.79 8.88
N LEU A 408 7.50 8.73 9.63
CA LEU A 408 8.81 9.31 9.40
C LEU A 408 9.85 8.61 10.30
N PRO A 409 10.65 7.63 9.81
CA PRO A 409 11.66 6.99 10.66
C PRO A 409 12.67 8.02 11.17
N PRO A 410 13.10 7.95 12.45
CA PRO A 410 12.94 6.84 13.40
C PRO A 410 11.69 6.92 14.31
N GLU A 411 10.75 7.81 14.02
CA GLU A 411 9.49 7.92 14.78
C GLU A 411 8.62 6.68 14.57
N VAL A 412 7.71 6.43 15.51
CA VAL A 412 6.85 5.24 15.52
C VAL A 412 5.38 5.55 15.21
N ALA A 413 5.01 6.83 15.18
CA ALA A 413 3.65 7.29 14.97
C ALA A 413 3.60 8.65 14.26
N ILE A 414 2.57 8.85 13.44
CA ILE A 414 2.27 10.11 12.75
C ILE A 414 0.75 10.32 12.70
N GLY A 415 0.31 11.56 12.90
CA GLY A 415 -1.08 11.96 12.74
C GLY A 415 -1.29 12.84 11.51
N ALA A 416 -2.37 12.62 10.78
CA ALA A 416 -2.86 13.48 9.70
C ALA A 416 -4.18 14.14 10.12
N LEU A 417 -4.24 15.46 9.97
CA LEU A 417 -5.39 16.28 10.33
C LEU A 417 -6.13 16.71 9.07
N GLY A 418 -7.40 16.32 8.99
CA GLY A 418 -8.30 16.66 7.90
C GLY A 418 -8.78 18.10 7.92
N LYS A 419 -9.54 18.48 6.88
CA LYS A 419 -10.20 19.78 6.82
C LYS A 419 -11.29 19.89 7.90
N ILE A 420 -11.31 21.00 8.62
CA ILE A 420 -12.43 21.36 9.51
C ILE A 420 -13.62 21.78 8.63
N GLN A 421 -14.76 21.11 8.81
CA GLN A 421 -15.99 21.31 8.05
C GLN A 421 -17.17 21.56 8.97
N ILE A 422 -18.07 22.43 8.53
CA ILE A 422 -19.35 22.62 9.18
C ILE A 422 -20.29 21.52 8.68
N LEU A 423 -20.70 20.61 9.57
CA LEU A 423 -21.62 19.52 9.25
C LEU A 423 -22.84 19.53 10.19
N PRO A 424 -24.03 19.12 9.73
CA PRO A 424 -25.17 18.90 10.61
C PRO A 424 -24.92 17.65 11.49
N ARG A 425 -25.14 17.79 12.79
CA ARG A 425 -25.09 16.70 13.79
C ARG A 425 -26.31 16.78 14.68
N PHE A 426 -26.61 15.72 15.43
CA PHE A 426 -27.69 15.73 16.39
C PHE A 426 -27.15 16.00 17.80
N ASN A 427 -27.84 16.86 18.56
CA ASN A 427 -27.57 17.00 19.98
C ASN A 427 -28.21 15.86 20.79
N GLY A 428 -27.97 15.81 22.10
CA GLY A 428 -28.56 14.80 23.00
C GLY A 428 -30.10 14.83 23.08
N LYS A 429 -30.75 15.88 22.56
CA LYS A 429 -32.22 16.01 22.46
C LYS A 429 -32.77 15.57 21.10
N GLY A 430 -31.91 15.15 20.17
CA GLY A 430 -32.29 14.76 18.81
C GLY A 430 -32.54 15.93 17.85
N GLU A 431 -32.12 17.15 18.21
CA GLU A 431 -32.23 18.33 17.34
C GLU A 431 -30.99 18.46 16.47
N VAL A 432 -31.17 18.91 15.22
CA VAL A 432 -30.05 19.17 14.30
C VAL A 432 -29.33 20.45 14.71
N ILE A 433 -28.05 20.31 15.06
CA ILE A 433 -27.13 21.39 15.38
C ILE A 433 -26.00 21.49 14.35
N LYS A 434 -25.45 22.70 14.23
CA LYS A 434 -24.26 22.96 13.44
C LYS A 434 -23.03 22.55 14.26
N ALA A 435 -22.26 21.57 13.79
CA ALA A 435 -21.01 21.13 14.42
C ALA A 435 -19.80 21.41 13.52
N GLN A 436 -18.67 21.73 14.13
CA GLN A 436 -17.38 21.93 13.45
C GLN A 436 -16.58 20.64 13.53
N ILE A 437 -16.67 19.83 12.48
CA ILE A 437 -16.13 18.48 12.47
C ILE A 437 -14.78 18.44 11.77
N MET A 438 -13.84 17.67 12.34
CA MET A 438 -12.56 17.35 11.72
C MET A 438 -12.28 15.85 11.84
N ASN A 439 -11.80 15.24 10.77
CA ASN A 439 -11.33 13.87 10.81
C ASN A 439 -9.83 13.83 11.12
N VAL A 440 -9.43 12.84 11.90
CA VAL A 440 -8.03 12.54 12.20
C VAL A 440 -7.70 11.14 11.70
N SER A 441 -6.50 10.98 11.16
CA SER A 441 -6.00 9.69 10.71
C SER A 441 -4.60 9.46 11.26
N TRP A 442 -4.43 8.39 12.01
CA TRP A 442 -3.17 8.01 12.62
C TRP A 442 -2.56 6.85 11.86
N SER A 443 -1.25 6.88 11.70
CA SER A 443 -0.46 5.72 11.32
C SER A 443 0.57 5.44 12.39
N ALA A 444 0.74 4.19 12.77
CA ALA A 444 1.79 3.79 13.71
C ALA A 444 2.39 2.43 13.36
N ASP A 445 3.57 2.18 13.93
CA ASP A 445 4.37 0.99 13.71
C ASP A 445 3.75 -0.21 14.43
N HIS A 446 3.12 -1.09 13.66
CA HIS A 446 2.36 -2.22 14.21
C HIS A 446 3.27 -3.29 14.85
N ARG A 447 4.60 -3.19 14.73
CA ARG A 447 5.53 -4.11 15.40
C ARG A 447 5.57 -3.91 16.92
N ILE A 448 5.28 -2.69 17.39
CA ILE A 448 5.37 -2.33 18.81
C ILE A 448 4.11 -1.64 19.37
N ILE A 449 3.28 -1.05 18.52
CA ILE A 449 2.05 -0.37 18.92
C ILE A 449 0.86 -1.19 18.42
N ASP A 450 -0.08 -1.46 19.32
CA ASP A 450 -1.34 -2.12 18.99
C ASP A 450 -2.45 -1.09 18.71
N GLY A 451 -3.51 -1.55 18.03
CA GLY A 451 -4.65 -0.69 17.71
C GLY A 451 -5.36 -0.14 18.95
N ALA A 452 -5.35 -0.88 20.07
CA ALA A 452 -5.99 -0.43 21.30
C ALA A 452 -5.24 0.75 21.94
N THR A 453 -3.91 0.73 21.99
CA THR A 453 -3.13 1.86 22.52
C THR A 453 -3.38 3.13 21.70
N MET A 454 -3.36 3.02 20.37
CA MET A 454 -3.63 4.17 19.51
C MET A 454 -5.06 4.69 19.62
N ALA A 455 -6.06 3.80 19.70
CA ALA A 455 -7.44 4.20 19.92
C ALA A 455 -7.60 4.94 21.25
N ARG A 456 -6.99 4.45 22.33
CA ARG A 456 -7.04 5.12 23.65
C ARG A 456 -6.33 6.48 23.64
N PHE A 457 -5.17 6.58 22.99
CA PHE A 457 -4.49 7.86 22.80
C PHE A 457 -5.34 8.83 21.98
N SER A 458 -5.90 8.38 20.85
CA SER A 458 -6.74 9.21 19.99
C SER A 458 -7.99 9.68 20.72
N ASN A 459 -8.61 8.83 21.56
CA ASN A 459 -9.77 9.20 22.37
C ASN A 459 -9.41 10.23 23.46
N LEU A 460 -8.24 10.08 24.10
CA LEU A 460 -7.76 11.08 25.06
C LEU A 460 -7.48 12.41 24.36
N TRP A 461 -6.75 12.37 23.25
CA TRP A 461 -6.47 13.55 22.42
C TRP A 461 -7.75 14.24 21.95
N LYS A 462 -8.73 13.47 21.47
CA LYS A 462 -10.07 13.92 21.12
C LYS A 462 -10.77 14.61 22.29
N SER A 463 -10.76 14.01 23.48
CA SER A 463 -11.42 14.59 24.66
C SER A 463 -10.87 15.98 25.03
N TYR A 464 -9.56 16.20 24.89
CA TYR A 464 -8.94 17.50 25.09
C TYR A 464 -9.37 18.54 24.05
N LEU A 465 -9.66 18.12 22.82
CA LEU A 465 -10.06 19.05 21.76
C LEU A 465 -11.56 19.31 21.72
N GLU A 466 -12.38 18.32 22.07
CA GLU A 466 -13.83 18.48 22.20
C GLU A 466 -14.19 19.31 23.44
N ASN A 467 -13.38 19.22 24.50
CA ASN A 467 -13.48 20.08 25.69
C ASN A 467 -12.10 20.67 26.08
N PRO A 468 -11.69 21.78 25.46
CA PRO A 468 -10.39 22.40 25.69
C PRO A 468 -10.09 22.82 27.13
N ALA A 469 -11.13 23.13 27.92
CA ALA A 469 -10.95 23.51 29.32
C ALA A 469 -10.38 22.36 30.16
N SER A 470 -10.64 21.10 29.77
CA SER A 470 -10.11 19.92 30.45
C SER A 470 -8.58 19.86 30.46
N MET A 471 -7.92 20.43 29.43
CA MET A 471 -6.45 20.48 29.39
C MET A 471 -5.87 21.18 30.61
N LEU A 472 -6.55 22.19 31.17
CA LEU A 472 -6.07 22.95 32.33
C LEU A 472 -5.82 22.08 33.57
N LEU A 473 -6.49 20.92 33.68
CA LEU A 473 -6.29 19.98 34.79
C LEU A 473 -4.96 19.23 34.69
N ASP A 474 -4.46 19.03 33.47
CA ASP A 474 -3.27 18.23 33.18
C ASP A 474 -2.05 19.08 32.80
N LEU A 475 -2.22 20.40 32.64
CA LEU A 475 -1.11 21.34 32.48
C LEU A 475 -0.29 21.38 33.77
N LYS A 476 1.02 21.19 33.65
CA LYS A 476 1.99 21.29 34.74
C LYS A 476 2.84 22.54 34.63
#